data_AF-A0AA46SE86-F1
#
_entry.id   AF-A0AA46SE86-F1
#
_cell.length_a   1.000
_cell.length_b   1.000
_cell.length_c   1.000
_cell.angle_alpha   90.00
_cell.angle_beta   90.00
_cell.angle_gamma   90.00
#
_symmetry.space_group_name_H-M   'P 1'
#
loop_
_entity.id
_entity.type
_entity.pdbx_description
1 polymer ?
#
loop_
_entity_poly.entity_id
_entity_poly.type
_entity_poly.pdbx_seq_one_letter_code
_entity_poly.pdbx_strand_id
1 'polypeptide(L)'
;MNIIRACEADRNISNEMSTIFVDGFYQWLNYFSKDKAKLYGTFVHMFNTEVFYTAAVDNNFAAIAAYTNNIPSVKLKYSEFRKHLGFIMGSIAYIILKKEYEGMLPND
;
A
#
# COMPACT_ATOMS: atom_id res chain seq x y z
N MET A 1 -3.22 21.91 7.54
CA MET A 1 -2.70 20.56 7.23
C MET A 1 -2.12 19.97 8.50
N ASN A 2 -2.52 18.77 8.88
CA ASN A 2 -1.97 18.04 10.03
C ASN A 2 -1.20 16.81 9.51
N ILE A 3 -0.04 16.50 10.12
CA ILE A 3 0.76 15.33 9.77
C ILE A 3 0.91 14.47 11.02
N ILE A 4 0.49 13.23 10.94
CA ILE A 4 0.56 12.25 12.04
C ILE A 4 1.15 10.94 11.55
N ARG A 5 1.76 10.16 12.45
CA ARG A 5 2.10 8.77 12.13
C ARG A 5 0.83 7.97 11.97
N ALA A 6 0.81 7.03 11.03
CA ALA A 6 -0.37 6.23 10.71
C ALA A 6 -0.84 5.39 11.91
N CYS A 7 0.09 4.92 12.75
CA CYS A 7 -0.23 4.20 13.97
C CYS A 7 -0.82 5.06 15.10
N GLU A 8 -0.72 6.40 15.00
CA GLU A 8 -1.26 7.34 15.98
C GLU A 8 -2.67 7.83 15.61
N ALA A 9 -3.21 7.40 14.46
CA ALA A 9 -4.56 7.77 14.06
C ALA A 9 -5.61 7.12 14.97
N ASP A 10 -6.64 7.88 15.35
CA ASP A 10 -7.76 7.42 16.21
C ASP A 10 -8.62 6.31 15.57
N ARG A 11 -8.36 5.99 14.30
CA ARG A 11 -9.08 4.97 13.52
C ARG A 11 -8.10 4.17 12.67
N ASN A 12 -8.52 2.99 12.23
CA ASN A 12 -7.76 2.25 11.23
C ASN A 12 -7.85 2.99 9.88
N ILE A 13 -6.71 3.46 9.38
CA ILE A 13 -6.59 4.26 8.15
C ILE A 13 -6.05 3.48 6.95
N SER A 14 -5.86 2.16 7.07
CA SER A 14 -5.24 1.36 6.00
C SER A 14 -6.03 1.41 4.69
N ASN A 15 -7.37 1.53 4.76
CA ASN A 15 -8.22 1.69 3.57
C ASN A 15 -7.92 2.99 2.85
N GLU A 16 -7.88 4.11 3.57
CA GLU A 16 -7.55 5.43 3.02
C GLU A 16 -6.14 5.47 2.44
N MET A 17 -5.17 4.87 3.14
CA MET A 17 -3.81 4.73 2.62
C MET A 17 -3.80 3.93 1.30
N SER A 18 -4.58 2.86 1.22
CA SER A 18 -4.72 2.08 -0.01
C SER A 18 -5.39 2.86 -1.13
N THR A 19 -6.39 3.68 -0.81
CA THR A 19 -7.06 4.53 -1.80
C THR A 19 -6.07 5.56 -2.36
N ILE A 20 -5.35 6.27 -1.49
CA ILE A 20 -4.33 7.26 -1.90
C ILE A 20 -3.25 6.59 -2.76
N PHE A 21 -2.73 5.44 -2.33
CA PHE A 21 -1.74 4.69 -3.09
C PHE A 21 -2.28 4.26 -4.46
N VAL A 22 -3.45 3.62 -4.51
CA VAL A 22 -3.99 3.13 -5.77
C VAL A 22 -4.33 4.27 -6.72
N ASP A 23 -4.91 5.37 -6.23
CA ASP A 23 -5.25 6.51 -7.07
C ASP A 23 -4.01 7.24 -7.58
N GLY A 24 -3.00 7.43 -6.72
CA GLY A 24 -1.73 8.06 -7.10
C GLY A 24 -0.91 7.23 -8.09
N PHE A 25 -1.01 5.89 -8.02
CA PHE A 25 -0.26 4.98 -8.88
C PHE A 25 -1.13 4.24 -9.93
N TYR A 26 -2.38 4.66 -10.13
CA TYR A 26 -3.36 3.94 -10.94
C TYR A 26 -2.88 3.69 -12.38
N GLN A 27 -2.15 4.64 -12.97
CA GLN A 27 -1.64 4.50 -14.33
C GLN A 27 -0.77 3.25 -14.53
N TRP A 28 -0.04 2.83 -13.49
CA TRP A 28 0.77 1.62 -13.49
C TRP A 28 -0.03 0.41 -12.99
N LEU A 29 -0.82 0.59 -11.92
CA LEU A 29 -1.57 -0.51 -11.30
C LEU A 29 -2.73 -1.02 -12.16
N ASN A 30 -3.25 -0.20 -13.08
CA ASN A 30 -4.33 -0.58 -13.98
C ASN A 30 -3.96 -1.73 -14.95
N TYR A 31 -2.68 -2.09 -15.02
CA TYR A 31 -2.21 -3.29 -15.71
C TYR A 31 -2.76 -4.57 -15.05
N PHE A 32 -2.81 -4.61 -13.72
CA PHE A 32 -3.30 -5.77 -12.97
C PHE A 32 -4.82 -5.84 -12.91
N SER A 33 -5.51 -4.69 -12.86
CA SER A 33 -6.96 -4.62 -12.96
C SER A 33 -7.43 -3.21 -13.31
N LYS A 34 -8.45 -3.09 -14.16
CA LYS A 34 -9.16 -1.82 -14.39
C LYS A 34 -10.16 -1.50 -13.29
N ASP A 35 -10.48 -2.46 -12.43
CA ASP A 35 -11.37 -2.29 -11.29
C ASP A 35 -10.59 -1.77 -10.09
N LYS A 36 -10.74 -0.48 -9.79
CA LYS A 36 -10.08 0.16 -8.65
C LYS A 36 -10.47 -0.46 -7.32
N ALA A 37 -11.70 -0.97 -7.15
CA ALA A 37 -12.12 -1.58 -5.90
C ALA A 37 -11.32 -2.86 -5.60
N LYS A 38 -11.00 -3.64 -6.63
CA LYS A 38 -10.08 -4.79 -6.50
C LYS A 38 -8.67 -4.33 -6.11
N LEU A 39 -8.17 -3.25 -6.71
CA LEU A 39 -6.86 -2.72 -6.36
C LEU A 39 -6.83 -2.20 -4.91
N TYR A 40 -7.83 -1.46 -4.47
CA TYR A 40 -7.93 -1.01 -3.08
C TYR A 40 -7.89 -2.20 -2.11
N GLY A 41 -8.70 -3.24 -2.36
CA GLY A 41 -8.67 -4.45 -1.55
C GLY A 41 -7.33 -5.20 -1.59
N THR A 42 -6.64 -5.16 -2.73
CA THR A 42 -5.34 -5.84 -2.91
C THR A 42 -4.23 -5.21 -2.07
N PHE A 43 -4.24 -3.88 -1.87
CA PHE A 43 -3.10 -3.17 -1.27
C PHE A 43 -3.33 -2.76 0.19
N VAL A 44 -4.56 -2.80 0.70
CA VAL A 44 -4.91 -2.39 2.07
C VAL A 44 -4.01 -2.97 3.16
N HIS A 45 -3.59 -4.23 3.03
CA HIS A 45 -2.87 -4.93 4.10
C HIS A 45 -1.38 -4.56 4.19
N MET A 46 -0.82 -3.89 3.18
CA MET A 46 0.63 -3.90 3.00
C MET A 46 1.37 -2.87 3.86
N PHE A 47 0.70 -1.81 4.29
CA PHE A 47 1.36 -0.65 4.91
C PHE A 47 1.79 -0.94 6.34
N ASN A 48 3.06 -0.69 6.64
CA ASN A 48 3.56 -0.66 8.01
C ASN A 48 3.27 0.72 8.64
N THR A 49 2.23 0.77 9.46
CA THR A 49 1.73 2.03 10.05
C THR A 49 2.71 2.71 11.01
N GLU A 50 3.76 2.03 11.48
CA GLU A 50 4.76 2.63 12.38
C GLU A 50 5.71 3.59 11.66
N VAL A 51 5.93 3.38 10.36
CA VAL A 51 6.88 4.15 9.54
C VAL A 51 6.20 5.03 8.50
N PHE A 52 4.88 4.89 8.35
CA PHE A 52 4.08 5.76 7.50
C PHE A 52 3.57 6.99 8.27
N TYR A 53 3.66 8.14 7.63
CA TYR A 53 3.04 9.39 8.00
C TYR A 53 1.92 9.69 7.01
N THR A 54 0.88 10.35 7.51
CA THR A 54 -0.27 10.77 6.72
C THR A 54 -0.49 12.25 6.88
N ALA A 55 -0.85 12.93 5.80
CA ALA A 55 -1.21 14.35 5.82
C ALA A 55 -2.71 14.49 5.60
N ALA A 56 -3.37 15.25 6.47
CA ALA A 56 -4.79 15.56 6.37
C ALA A 56 -5.03 17.07 6.13
N VAL A 57 -5.97 17.37 5.23
CA VAL A 57 -6.49 18.71 4.93
C VAL A 57 -8.00 18.68 5.16
N ASP A 58 -8.51 19.57 6.00
CA ASP A 58 -9.93 19.61 6.39
C ASP A 58 -10.48 18.25 6.85
N ASN A 59 -9.69 17.55 7.67
CA ASN A 59 -9.94 16.19 8.17
C ASN A 59 -9.98 15.08 7.10
N ASN A 60 -9.62 15.37 5.85
CA ASN A 60 -9.51 14.40 4.77
C ASN A 60 -8.04 14.05 4.53
N PHE A 61 -7.70 12.75 4.51
CA PHE A 61 -6.35 12.31 4.16
C PHE A 61 -6.05 12.64 2.71
N ALA A 62 -4.98 13.39 2.49
CA ALA A 62 -4.57 13.90 1.20
C ALA A 62 -3.28 13.24 0.69
N ALA A 63 -2.43 12.75 1.61
CA ALA A 63 -1.16 12.12 1.25
C ALA A 63 -0.69 11.10 2.28
N ILE A 64 0.18 10.20 1.82
CA ILE A 64 0.93 9.27 2.66
C ILE A 64 2.42 9.37 2.28
N ALA A 65 3.30 9.22 3.26
CA ALA A 65 4.74 9.16 3.05
C ALA A 65 5.35 8.18 4.05
N ALA A 66 6.31 7.36 3.62
CA ALA A 66 7.04 6.49 4.54
C ALA A 66 8.40 7.12 4.87
N TYR A 67 8.76 7.10 6.16
CA TYR A 67 10.12 7.36 6.62
C TYR A 67 10.67 6.10 7.28
N THR A 68 11.58 5.42 6.58
CA THR A 68 12.10 4.11 6.98
C THR A 68 13.55 4.22 7.45
N ASN A 69 13.86 3.63 8.61
CA ASN A 69 15.22 3.37 9.08
C ASN A 69 15.35 1.88 9.42
N ASN A 70 15.83 1.08 8.48
CA ASN A 70 15.98 -0.40 8.59
C ASN A 70 14.68 -1.19 8.86
N ILE A 71 13.51 -0.55 8.75
CA ILE A 71 12.20 -1.18 8.90
C ILE A 71 11.48 -1.07 7.56
N PRO A 72 10.99 -2.19 6.97
CA PRO A 72 10.24 -2.15 5.72
C PRO A 72 8.98 -1.28 5.83
N SER A 73 8.75 -0.42 4.84
CA SER A 73 7.51 0.37 4.74
C SER A 73 6.32 -0.50 4.35
N VAL A 74 6.53 -1.53 3.52
CA VAL A 74 5.46 -2.40 3.06
C VAL A 74 5.78 -3.88 3.24
N LYS A 75 4.73 -4.70 3.40
CA LYS A 75 4.83 -6.16 3.43
C LYS A 75 3.65 -6.81 2.69
N LEU A 76 3.93 -7.52 1.61
CA LEU A 76 2.94 -8.13 0.74
C LEU A 76 2.49 -9.50 1.27
N LYS A 77 1.17 -9.71 1.27
CA LYS A 77 0.52 -10.99 1.59
C LYS A 77 -0.02 -11.63 0.32
N TYR A 78 0.54 -12.77 -0.07
CA TYR A 78 0.15 -13.49 -1.29
C TYR A 78 -1.35 -13.80 -1.35
N SER A 79 -1.96 -14.12 -0.20
CA SER A 79 -3.39 -14.41 -0.09
C SER A 79 -4.28 -13.24 -0.52
N GLU A 80 -3.95 -12.01 -0.15
CA GLU A 80 -4.74 -10.83 -0.48
C GLU A 80 -4.70 -10.55 -1.99
N PHE A 81 -3.54 -10.74 -2.62
CA PHE A 81 -3.42 -10.62 -4.08
C PHE A 81 -4.31 -11.64 -4.82
N ARG A 82 -4.29 -12.92 -4.44
CA ARG A 82 -5.15 -13.94 -5.06
C ARG A 82 -6.63 -13.71 -4.77
N LYS A 83 -6.97 -13.25 -3.57
CA LYS A 83 -8.34 -12.94 -3.17
C LYS A 83 -8.97 -11.85 -4.03
N HIS A 84 -8.22 -10.79 -4.33
CA HIS A 84 -8.77 -9.62 -5.03
C HIS A 84 -8.54 -9.64 -6.55
N LEU A 85 -7.40 -10.15 -7.03
CA LEU A 85 -7.07 -10.18 -8.46
C LEU A 85 -7.28 -11.57 -9.10
N GLY A 86 -7.66 -12.57 -8.31
CA GLY A 86 -7.83 -13.94 -8.78
C GLY A 86 -6.51 -14.71 -8.85
N PHE A 87 -6.60 -16.00 -9.20
CA PHE A 87 -5.50 -16.95 -9.10
C PHE A 87 -4.29 -16.62 -9.97
N ILE A 88 -4.51 -16.33 -11.26
CA ILE A 88 -3.45 -16.10 -12.24
C ILE A 88 -2.86 -14.70 -12.03
N MET A 89 -3.69 -13.67 -12.16
CA MET A 89 -3.22 -12.27 -12.10
C MET A 89 -2.71 -11.90 -10.71
N GLY A 90 -3.36 -12.38 -9.64
CA GLY A 90 -2.87 -12.17 -8.28
C GLY A 90 -1.50 -12.80 -8.03
N SER A 91 -1.21 -13.96 -8.65
CA SER A 91 0.10 -14.58 -8.53
C SER A 91 1.18 -13.80 -9.26
N ILE A 92 0.91 -13.35 -10.50
CA ILE A 92 1.83 -12.51 -11.28
C ILE A 92 2.12 -11.20 -10.56
N ALA A 93 1.07 -10.50 -10.11
CA ALA A 93 1.18 -9.23 -9.40
C ALA A 93 2.03 -9.36 -8.13
N TYR A 94 1.79 -10.40 -7.32
CA TYR A 94 2.57 -10.65 -6.11
C TYR A 94 4.06 -10.84 -6.41
N ILE A 95 4.41 -11.67 -7.40
CA ILE A 95 5.82 -11.95 -7.72
C ILE A 95 6.55 -10.68 -8.16
N ILE A 96 5.93 -9.91 -9.06
CA ILE A 96 6.52 -8.67 -9.58
C ILE A 96 6.72 -7.65 -8.45
N LEU A 97 5.66 -7.38 -7.68
CA LEU A 97 5.69 -6.32 -6.67
C LEU A 97 6.47 -6.72 -5.42
N LYS A 98 6.52 -8.02 -5.07
CA LYS A 98 7.40 -8.50 -3.99
C LYS A 98 8.86 -8.30 -4.34
N LYS A 99 9.25 -8.54 -5.60
CA LYS A 99 10.60 -8.27 -6.06
C LYS A 99 10.93 -6.77 -6.00
N GLU A 100 9.99 -5.93 -6.43
CA GLU A 100 10.17 -4.47 -6.43
C GLU A 100 10.28 -3.89 -5.00
N TYR A 101 9.38 -4.29 -4.11
CA TYR A 101 9.25 -3.66 -2.78
C TYR A 101 10.01 -4.38 -1.66
N GLU A 102 10.23 -5.69 -1.78
CA GLU A 102 10.89 -6.50 -0.75
C GLU A 102 12.18 -7.17 -1.25
N GLY A 103 12.46 -7.13 -2.55
CA GLY A 103 13.62 -7.79 -3.16
C GLY A 103 14.92 -7.01 -3.04
N MET A 104 14.89 -5.75 -2.59
CA MET A 104 16.08 -5.03 -2.14
C MET A 104 16.37 -5.42 -0.69
N LEU A 105 16.95 -6.61 -0.50
CA LEU A 105 17.74 -6.86 0.70
C LEU A 105 18.98 -5.95 0.65
N PRO A 106 19.36 -5.28 1.75
CA PRO A 106 20.70 -4.70 1.86
C PRO A 106 21.68 -5.85 1.68
N ASN A 107 22.45 -5.83 0.59
CA ASN A 107 23.70 -6.56 0.58
C ASN A 107 24.65 -5.76 1.47
N ASP A 108 24.71 -6.14 2.75
CA ASP A 108 25.91 -5.97 3.56
C ASP A 108 26.69 -7.29 3.53
#